data_AF-A0A0A9W8M0-F1
#
_entry.id   AF-A0A0A9W8M0-F1
#
_cell.length_a   1.000
_cell.length_b   1.000
_cell.length_c   1.000
_cell.angle_alpha   90.00
_cell.angle_beta   90.00
_cell.angle_gamma   90.00
#
_symmetry.space_group_name_H-M   'P 1'
#
loop_
_entity.id
_entity.type
_entity.pdbx_description
1 polymer ?
#
loop_
_entity_poly.entity_id
_entity_poly.type
_entity_poly.pdbx_seq_one_letter_code
_entity_poly.pdbx_strand_id
1 'polypeptide(L)'
;QETVRGKCVNIITNHLNNQNLTFKEQQIDKLYKKTRQFLKTHPQITITKTDKTNQTVAIDKSEYIGKIENLLSDTNTYEVINSYRNPTKRIESEMNSILHNLLEKKYIDRFTFENLRKNNSTIAKMYGVVKTHKDGNPIRPIVSYVTAPTYQTSKYLANILQNLSNKKYNVKDSFDFKNKISQIKVPEGYEIVSLDASSLFTNLPLPLINQLLINQWDTIKLHTKIPKNQFFKLLNLCIKEGCFQYNNKIYKQKYGCIMGSPCAPILADICTNFLLDQIVPTLPFRLPFLYKFVDDLLLCVPKNSLHIILAKFNRFHSRLQFTSETEDQNQTIPFLDVQICRMSCGKIETKWWQKPQNKGRYINYQSQCPYHQKINFVQNLINRVRTLSSPKFHKECENKIVDILLLNNYPHYLICKLLKQKPKSSEPSSPTQNSKFYSLTYVKHLSEKLNKVLTSNNETSKIAFKNHATINKILSKTKDPVQKDLQSDLVYQIPCECGLSYIGQTHSHLKVRIRDHKNSIKPEQNRNGPDPTALCTHAKLGHTFDFDKTKILTFETQKL
;
A
#
# COMPACT_ATOMS: atom_id res chain seq x y z
N GLN A 1 -4.39 -34.72 -13.76
CA GLN A 1 -3.45 -33.62 -13.43
C GLN A 1 -2.19 -33.67 -14.29
N GLU A 2 -1.62 -34.86 -14.55
CA GLU A 2 -0.42 -35.03 -15.37
C GLU A 2 -0.55 -34.57 -16.82
N THR A 3 -1.71 -34.78 -17.47
CA THR A 3 -1.97 -34.29 -18.83
C THR A 3 -1.92 -32.75 -18.93
N VAL A 4 -2.43 -32.05 -17.92
CA VAL A 4 -2.38 -30.58 -17.83
C VAL A 4 -0.94 -30.12 -17.63
N ARG A 5 -0.19 -30.81 -16.76
CA ARG A 5 1.24 -30.56 -16.54
C ARG A 5 2.05 -30.75 -17.82
N GLY A 6 1.86 -31.86 -18.55
CA GLY A 6 2.53 -32.11 -19.83
C GLY A 6 2.24 -31.03 -20.88
N LYS A 7 0.97 -30.62 -21.02
CA LYS A 7 0.59 -29.50 -21.91
C LYS A 7 1.26 -28.18 -21.49
N CYS A 8 1.30 -27.87 -20.20
CA CYS A 8 1.96 -26.67 -19.70
C CYS A 8 3.47 -26.70 -19.97
N VAL A 9 4.14 -27.83 -19.73
CA VAL A 9 5.57 -28.02 -20.01
C VAL A 9 5.84 -27.78 -21.49
N ASN A 10 5.08 -28.40 -22.39
CA ASN A 10 5.26 -28.20 -23.83
C ASN A 10 5.06 -26.74 -24.25
N ILE A 11 4.04 -26.06 -23.72
CA ILE A 11 3.81 -24.63 -24.00
C ILE A 11 5.00 -23.78 -23.53
N ILE A 12 5.53 -24.05 -22.33
CA ILE A 12 6.66 -23.32 -21.76
C ILE A 12 7.93 -23.58 -22.57
N THR A 13 8.26 -24.84 -22.85
CA THR A 13 9.44 -25.24 -23.64
C THR A 13 9.40 -24.61 -25.04
N ASN A 14 8.26 -24.69 -25.73
CA ASN A 14 8.10 -24.08 -27.04
C ASN A 14 8.22 -22.56 -27.00
N HIS A 15 7.75 -21.92 -25.92
CA HIS A 15 7.92 -20.47 -25.76
C HIS A 15 9.39 -20.10 -25.51
N LEU A 16 10.12 -20.86 -24.68
CA LEU A 16 11.55 -20.64 -24.43
C LEU A 16 12.39 -20.81 -25.70
N ASN A 17 12.07 -21.80 -26.53
CA ASN A 17 12.79 -22.06 -27.78
C ASN A 17 12.54 -20.99 -28.87
N ASN A 18 11.44 -20.23 -28.78
CA ASN A 18 11.02 -19.28 -29.83
C ASN A 18 11.04 -17.81 -29.35
N GLN A 19 11.95 -17.44 -28.44
CA GLN A 19 12.01 -16.07 -27.92
C GLN A 19 12.69 -15.11 -28.90
N ASN A 20 11.90 -14.52 -29.80
CA ASN A 20 12.33 -13.38 -30.60
C ASN A 20 11.72 -12.09 -30.04
N LEU A 21 12.57 -11.25 -29.44
CA LEU A 21 12.16 -9.90 -29.05
C LEU A 21 11.89 -9.06 -30.29
N THR A 22 10.77 -8.35 -30.29
CA THR A 22 10.50 -7.33 -31.31
C THR A 22 11.55 -6.22 -31.25
N PHE A 23 11.77 -5.50 -32.35
CA PHE A 23 12.72 -4.37 -32.39
C PHE A 23 12.50 -3.39 -31.23
N LYS A 24 11.23 -3.07 -30.90
CA LYS A 24 10.90 -2.19 -29.77
C LYS A 24 11.28 -2.78 -28.42
N GLU A 25 11.05 -4.08 -28.21
CA GLU A 25 11.46 -4.77 -26.98
C GLU A 25 12.98 -4.80 -26.82
N GLN A 26 13.72 -5.00 -27.91
CA GLN A 26 15.18 -4.91 -27.93
C GLN A 26 15.67 -3.50 -27.56
N GLN A 27 15.03 -2.45 -28.07
CA GLN A 27 15.36 -1.07 -27.69
C GLN A 27 15.07 -0.80 -26.20
N ILE A 28 13.94 -1.28 -25.67
CA ILE A 28 13.60 -1.14 -24.25
C ILE A 28 14.63 -1.87 -23.38
N ASP A 29 15.03 -3.09 -23.74
CA ASP A 29 16.06 -3.84 -23.01
C ASP A 29 17.42 -3.13 -23.04
N LYS A 30 17.81 -2.58 -24.20
CA LYS A 30 19.03 -1.76 -24.34
C LYS A 30 18.98 -0.53 -23.42
N LEU A 31 17.86 0.21 -23.42
CA LEU A 31 17.66 1.37 -22.55
C LEU A 31 17.68 0.99 -21.07
N TYR A 32 17.07 -0.14 -20.72
CA TYR A 32 17.08 -0.68 -19.36
C TYR A 32 18.50 -1.01 -18.88
N LYS A 33 19.29 -1.71 -19.70
CA LYS A 33 20.70 -2.03 -19.42
C LYS A 33 21.53 -0.75 -19.27
N LYS A 34 21.38 0.21 -20.19
CA LYS A 34 22.04 1.52 -20.12
C LYS A 34 21.68 2.28 -18.84
N THR A 35 20.40 2.32 -18.48
CA THR A 35 19.92 2.99 -17.26
C THR A 35 20.49 2.34 -16.01
N ARG A 36 20.54 1.00 -15.94
CA ARG A 36 21.16 0.29 -14.81
C ARG A 36 22.65 0.59 -14.67
N GLN A 37 23.38 0.58 -15.78
CA GLN A 37 24.81 0.89 -15.78
C GLN A 37 25.06 2.35 -15.36
N PHE A 38 24.23 3.28 -15.84
CA PHE A 38 24.28 4.68 -15.44
C PHE A 38 24.07 4.83 -13.93
N LEU A 39 23.01 4.25 -13.36
CA LEU A 39 22.76 4.33 -11.92
C LEU A 39 23.83 3.62 -11.07
N LYS A 40 24.47 2.58 -11.60
CA LYS A 40 25.60 1.90 -10.93
C LYS A 40 26.84 2.80 -10.86
N THR A 41 27.09 3.58 -11.90
CA THR A 41 28.23 4.51 -12.00
C THR A 41 27.96 5.86 -11.34
N HIS A 42 26.69 6.16 -11.03
CA HIS A 42 26.26 7.41 -10.39
C HIS A 42 25.53 7.13 -9.05
N PRO A 43 26.24 6.62 -8.02
CA PRO A 43 25.64 6.25 -6.72
C PRO A 43 25.07 7.43 -5.93
N GLN A 44 25.41 8.66 -6.32
CA GLN A 44 24.84 9.91 -5.80
C GLN A 44 23.38 10.14 -6.26
N ILE A 45 22.88 9.42 -7.26
CA ILE A 45 21.50 9.58 -7.73
C ILE A 45 20.61 8.52 -7.07
N THR A 46 19.54 8.97 -6.41
CA THR A 46 18.49 8.09 -5.91
C THR A 46 17.22 8.22 -6.76
N ILE A 47 16.65 7.08 -7.14
CA ILE A 47 15.37 7.05 -7.86
C ILE A 47 14.25 6.71 -6.88
N THR A 48 13.23 7.55 -6.82
CA THR A 48 12.03 7.32 -6.01
C THR A 48 10.76 7.66 -6.80
N LYS A 49 9.61 7.52 -6.16
CA LYS A 49 8.32 7.89 -6.71
C LYS A 49 7.82 9.21 -6.13
N THR A 50 6.93 9.81 -6.90
CA THR A 50 6.07 10.90 -6.40
C THR A 50 4.97 10.38 -5.49
N ASP A 51 4.54 11.22 -4.56
CA ASP A 51 3.43 10.94 -3.63
C ASP A 51 2.07 10.83 -4.36
N LYS A 52 1.78 11.73 -5.29
CA LYS A 52 0.45 11.87 -5.92
C LYS A 52 0.42 11.69 -7.45
N THR A 53 1.56 11.78 -8.16
CA THR A 53 1.57 11.94 -9.62
C THR A 53 2.21 10.79 -10.39
N ASN A 54 2.23 9.55 -9.88
CA ASN A 54 2.78 8.31 -10.52
C ASN A 54 4.07 8.48 -11.37
N GLN A 55 4.84 9.51 -11.08
CA GLN A 55 6.06 9.90 -11.76
C GLN A 55 7.26 9.29 -11.05
N THR A 56 8.31 9.09 -11.84
CA THR A 56 9.64 8.71 -11.35
C THR A 56 10.43 9.99 -11.09
N VAL A 57 11.02 10.08 -9.91
CA VAL A 57 11.87 11.21 -9.49
C VAL A 57 13.30 10.73 -9.38
N ALA A 58 14.22 11.43 -10.03
CA ALA A 58 15.65 11.36 -9.74
C ALA A 58 15.99 12.53 -8.83
N ILE A 59 16.64 12.25 -7.71
CA ILE A 59 17.05 13.23 -6.70
C ILE A 59 18.46 12.91 -6.24
N ASP A 60 19.23 13.93 -5.86
CA ASP A 60 20.51 13.72 -5.21
C ASP A 60 20.31 12.94 -3.90
N LYS A 61 21.18 11.96 -3.66
CA LYS A 61 21.08 11.04 -2.54
C LYS A 61 21.32 11.77 -1.22
N SER A 62 22.23 12.74 -1.18
CA SER A 62 22.49 13.54 0.01
C SER A 62 21.29 14.43 0.33
N GLU A 63 20.68 15.06 -0.69
CA GLU A 63 19.44 15.85 -0.51
C GLU A 63 18.30 14.97 0.00
N TYR A 64 18.13 13.78 -0.57
CA TYR A 64 17.09 12.83 -0.16
C TYR A 64 17.26 12.38 1.30
N ILE A 65 18.49 12.00 1.68
CA ILE A 65 18.81 11.58 3.05
C ILE A 65 18.62 12.75 4.01
N GLY A 66 19.16 13.93 3.70
CA GLY A 66 19.03 15.13 4.52
C GLY A 66 17.58 15.52 4.77
N LYS A 67 16.72 15.47 3.75
CA LYS A 67 15.27 15.72 3.91
C LYS A 67 14.59 14.74 4.86
N ILE A 68 14.98 13.46 4.86
CA ILE A 68 14.42 12.45 5.78
C ILE A 68 15.00 12.61 7.18
N GLU A 69 16.31 12.83 7.31
CA GLU A 69 16.95 13.02 8.60
C GLU A 69 16.45 14.29 9.31
N ASN A 70 16.19 15.37 8.56
CA ASN A 70 15.54 16.57 9.09
C ASN A 70 14.14 16.25 9.67
N LEU A 71 13.34 15.43 8.99
CA LEU A 71 12.04 14.97 9.52
C LEU A 71 12.21 14.13 10.80
N LEU A 72 13.22 13.26 10.85
CA LEU A 72 13.49 12.38 11.98
C LEU A 72 14.22 13.09 13.15
N SER A 73 14.70 14.32 12.94
CA SER A 73 15.35 15.13 13.96
C SER A 73 14.39 15.68 15.02
N ASP A 74 13.07 15.63 14.77
CA ASP A 74 12.05 16.00 15.77
C ASP A 74 12.06 15.04 16.96
N THR A 75 12.80 15.41 18.00
CA THR A 75 12.97 14.66 19.23
C THR A 75 11.68 14.57 20.07
N ASN A 76 10.66 15.39 19.79
CA ASN A 76 9.34 15.26 20.41
C ASN A 76 8.54 14.09 19.81
N THR A 77 8.86 13.68 18.59
CA THR A 77 8.17 12.59 17.88
C THR A 77 8.99 11.32 17.80
N TYR A 78 10.30 11.44 17.60
CA TYR A 78 11.19 10.31 17.35
C TYR A 78 12.27 10.19 18.42
N GLU A 79 12.72 8.96 18.63
CA GLU A 79 13.83 8.60 19.50
C GLU A 79 14.73 7.62 18.76
N VAL A 80 16.03 7.91 18.71
CA VAL A 80 17.01 6.96 18.17
C VAL A 80 17.30 5.91 19.23
N ILE A 81 17.10 4.64 18.89
CA ILE A 81 17.42 3.52 19.78
C ILE A 81 18.67 2.80 19.29
N ASN A 82 19.46 2.31 20.24
CA ASN A 82 20.67 1.54 19.93
C ASN A 82 20.31 0.29 19.12
N SER A 83 21.05 0.01 18.05
CA SER A 83 20.82 -1.12 17.13
C SER A 83 20.85 -2.48 17.83
N TYR A 84 21.66 -2.64 18.89
CA TYR A 84 21.67 -3.85 19.73
C TYR A 84 20.36 -4.06 20.51
N ARG A 85 19.57 -3.01 20.71
CA ARG A 85 18.26 -3.03 21.37
C ARG A 85 17.11 -3.14 20.38
N ASN A 86 17.29 -3.84 19.26
CA ASN A 86 16.21 -4.07 18.31
C ASN A 86 15.03 -4.79 19.01
N PRO A 87 13.87 -4.14 19.16
CA PRO A 87 12.77 -4.67 19.97
C PRO A 87 11.93 -5.71 19.22
N THR A 88 12.20 -5.96 17.94
CA THR A 88 11.35 -6.78 17.05
C THR A 88 11.05 -8.15 17.65
N LYS A 89 12.08 -8.86 18.16
CA LYS A 89 11.90 -10.19 18.76
C LYS A 89 11.12 -10.15 20.07
N ARG A 90 11.40 -9.16 20.93
CA ARG A 90 10.66 -8.97 22.19
C ARG A 90 9.17 -8.76 21.91
N ILE A 91 8.85 -7.84 20.99
CA ILE A 91 7.48 -7.54 20.60
C ILE A 91 6.81 -8.78 19.96
N GLU A 92 7.52 -9.51 19.11
CA GLU A 92 7.02 -10.78 18.54
C GLU A 92 6.66 -11.80 19.62
N SER A 93 7.58 -12.05 20.57
CA SER A 93 7.36 -12.98 21.67
C SER A 93 6.20 -12.56 22.56
N GLU A 94 6.12 -11.29 22.93
CA GLU A 94 5.04 -10.74 23.76
C GLU A 94 3.69 -10.82 23.04
N MET A 95 3.63 -10.45 21.77
CA MET A 95 2.43 -10.56 20.94
C MET A 95 1.95 -12.00 20.84
N ASN A 96 2.87 -12.93 20.51
CA ASN A 96 2.55 -14.35 20.38
C ASN A 96 2.10 -14.97 21.70
N SER A 97 2.67 -14.54 22.84
CA SER A 97 2.24 -14.98 24.17
C SER A 97 0.79 -14.57 24.47
N ILE A 98 0.42 -13.32 24.18
CA ILE A 98 -0.97 -12.85 24.36
C ILE A 98 -1.91 -13.63 23.45
N LEU A 99 -1.56 -13.81 22.17
CA LEU A 99 -2.37 -14.57 21.23
C LEU A 99 -2.57 -16.03 21.67
N HIS A 100 -1.54 -16.66 22.26
CA HIS A 100 -1.64 -18.02 22.79
C HIS A 100 -2.63 -18.09 23.96
N ASN A 101 -2.56 -17.12 24.88
CA ASN A 101 -3.51 -17.03 25.99
C ASN A 101 -4.96 -16.86 25.50
N LEU A 102 -5.16 -16.07 24.44
CA LEU A 102 -6.48 -15.89 23.83
C LEU A 102 -7.01 -17.18 23.18
N LEU A 103 -6.12 -17.97 22.58
CA LEU A 103 -6.47 -19.28 22.01
C LEU A 103 -6.84 -20.29 23.11
N GLU A 104 -6.02 -20.40 24.15
CA GLU A 104 -6.26 -21.32 25.30
C GLU A 104 -7.60 -21.03 25.98
N LYS A 105 -7.92 -19.75 26.17
CA LYS A 105 -9.19 -19.30 26.74
C LYS A 105 -10.36 -19.28 25.75
N LYS A 106 -10.15 -19.75 24.51
CA LYS A 106 -11.16 -19.83 23.43
C LYS A 106 -11.79 -18.48 23.06
N TYR A 107 -11.09 -17.36 23.27
CA TYR A 107 -11.51 -16.05 22.78
C TYR A 107 -11.29 -15.89 21.28
N ILE A 108 -10.31 -16.62 20.73
CA ILE A 108 -10.07 -16.75 19.29
C ILE A 108 -9.97 -18.22 18.91
N ASP A 109 -10.33 -18.56 17.68
CA ASP A 109 -10.16 -19.92 17.15
C ASP A 109 -8.73 -20.15 16.61
N ARG A 110 -8.43 -21.42 16.27
CA ARG A 110 -7.11 -21.80 15.75
C ARG A 110 -6.78 -21.10 14.43
N PHE A 111 -7.76 -20.95 13.56
CA PHE A 111 -7.59 -20.30 12.26
C PHE A 111 -7.18 -18.83 12.43
N THR A 112 -7.88 -18.10 13.30
CA THR A 112 -7.58 -16.72 13.66
C THR A 112 -6.19 -16.65 14.27
N PHE A 113 -5.87 -17.53 15.23
CA PHE A 113 -4.53 -17.57 15.83
C PHE A 113 -3.41 -17.71 14.80
N GLU A 114 -3.50 -18.66 13.86
CA GLU A 114 -2.46 -18.85 12.83
C GLU A 114 -2.36 -17.66 11.85
N ASN A 115 -3.47 -16.95 11.61
CA ASN A 115 -3.48 -15.75 10.79
C ASN A 115 -2.87 -14.53 11.49
N LEU A 116 -3.08 -14.41 12.81
CA LEU A 116 -2.57 -13.30 13.62
C LEU A 116 -1.10 -13.50 14.01
N ARG A 117 -0.72 -14.74 14.33
CA ARG A 117 0.63 -15.10 14.73
C ARG A 117 1.61 -14.76 13.61
N LYS A 118 2.68 -14.06 13.98
CA LYS A 118 3.81 -13.79 13.10
C LYS A 118 5.07 -14.35 13.74
N ASN A 119 5.83 -15.09 12.95
CA ASN A 119 7.18 -15.53 13.29
C ASN A 119 8.15 -14.91 12.26
N ASN A 120 9.42 -14.81 12.63
CA ASN A 120 10.48 -14.31 11.75
C ASN A 120 10.23 -12.87 11.28
N SER A 121 9.66 -12.04 12.15
CA SER A 121 9.42 -10.63 11.86
C SER A 121 10.73 -9.89 11.67
N THR A 122 10.71 -8.90 10.78
CA THR A 122 11.84 -7.98 10.62
C THR A 122 11.36 -6.57 10.91
N ILE A 123 12.28 -5.76 11.44
CA ILE A 123 11.98 -4.37 11.75
C ILE A 123 11.43 -3.66 10.50
N ALA A 124 10.38 -2.85 10.71
CA ALA A 124 9.77 -2.11 9.63
C ALA A 124 10.80 -1.16 8.98
N LYS A 125 10.70 -0.95 7.67
CA LYS A 125 11.65 -0.11 6.92
C LYS A 125 10.99 1.16 6.44
N MET A 126 11.57 2.30 6.80
CA MET A 126 11.10 3.59 6.32
C MET A 126 11.70 3.90 4.94
N TYR A 127 10.94 4.63 4.13
CA TYR A 127 11.39 5.27 2.91
C TYR A 127 10.54 6.52 2.66
N GLY A 128 11.06 7.42 1.84
CA GLY A 128 10.37 8.64 1.44
C GLY A 128 9.87 8.63 -0.01
N VAL A 129 8.69 9.20 -0.24
CA VAL A 129 8.19 9.60 -1.58
C VAL A 129 8.14 11.12 -1.68
N VAL A 130 8.39 11.67 -2.86
CA VAL A 130 8.54 13.13 -3.04
C VAL A 130 7.18 13.77 -3.34
N LYS A 131 6.82 14.82 -2.59
CA LYS A 131 5.62 15.63 -2.83
C LYS A 131 5.93 16.72 -3.86
N THR A 132 6.05 16.34 -5.13
CA THR A 132 6.38 17.27 -6.25
C THR A 132 5.33 18.35 -6.52
N HIS A 133 4.19 18.32 -5.83
CA HIS A 133 3.10 19.28 -5.94
C HIS A 133 3.13 20.31 -4.79
N LYS A 134 4.15 20.30 -3.95
CA LYS A 134 4.38 21.28 -2.88
C LYS A 134 5.75 21.91 -3.08
N ASP A 135 5.86 23.20 -2.75
CA ASP A 135 7.11 23.95 -2.87
C ASP A 135 8.22 23.32 -2.02
N GLY A 136 9.46 23.37 -2.52
CA GLY A 136 10.62 22.71 -1.90
C GLY A 136 10.64 21.18 -2.04
N ASN A 137 9.64 20.56 -2.69
CA ASN A 137 9.56 19.12 -2.91
C ASN A 137 9.77 18.30 -1.62
N PRO A 138 8.96 18.50 -0.56
CA PRO A 138 9.14 17.82 0.71
C PRO A 138 8.89 16.32 0.57
N ILE A 139 9.48 15.53 1.48
CA ILE A 139 9.32 14.08 1.48
C ILE A 139 8.14 13.67 2.37
N ARG A 140 7.30 12.77 1.86
CA ARG A 140 6.34 12.02 2.69
C ARG A 140 7.02 10.77 3.23
N PRO A 141 7.17 10.64 4.56
CA PRO A 141 7.70 9.42 5.15
C PRO A 141 6.66 8.30 5.06
N ILE A 142 7.10 7.10 4.67
CA ILE A 142 6.29 5.88 4.66
C ILE A 142 7.09 4.77 5.34
N VAL A 143 6.44 4.08 6.28
CA VAL A 143 7.01 2.91 6.93
C VAL A 143 6.37 1.65 6.35
N SER A 144 7.21 0.81 5.76
CA SER A 144 6.83 -0.51 5.26
C SER A 144 6.59 -1.46 6.43
N TYR A 145 5.37 -1.45 6.97
CA TYR A 145 5.01 -2.15 8.20
C TYR A 145 4.65 -3.63 8.02
N VAL A 146 4.60 -4.14 6.79
CA VAL A 146 4.14 -5.50 6.46
C VAL A 146 4.96 -6.61 7.14
N THR A 147 6.24 -6.35 7.41
CA THR A 147 7.14 -7.32 8.05
C THR A 147 7.17 -7.20 9.57
N ALA A 148 6.50 -6.18 10.15
CA ALA A 148 6.50 -5.92 11.57
C ALA A 148 5.69 -6.99 12.34
N PRO A 149 6.06 -7.29 13.60
CA PRO A 149 5.41 -8.32 14.39
C PRO A 149 3.93 -8.02 14.68
N THR A 150 3.55 -6.75 14.72
CA THR A 150 2.18 -6.34 15.06
C THR A 150 1.27 -6.15 13.84
N TYR A 151 1.75 -6.38 12.61
CA TYR A 151 1.00 -6.04 11.39
C TYR A 151 -0.36 -6.75 11.28
N GLN A 152 -0.40 -8.07 11.45
CA GLN A 152 -1.65 -8.85 11.30
C GLN A 152 -2.63 -8.55 12.44
N THR A 153 -2.14 -8.49 13.68
CA THR A 153 -2.95 -8.06 14.84
C THR A 153 -3.51 -6.65 14.65
N SER A 154 -2.71 -5.71 14.15
CA SER A 154 -3.18 -4.35 13.85
C SER A 154 -4.32 -4.36 12.84
N LYS A 155 -4.21 -5.17 11.77
CA LYS A 155 -5.26 -5.30 10.77
C LYS A 155 -6.55 -5.89 11.36
N TYR A 156 -6.41 -6.90 12.21
CA TYR A 156 -7.54 -7.52 12.88
C TYR A 156 -8.26 -6.56 13.84
N LEU A 157 -7.51 -5.83 14.67
CA LEU A 157 -8.07 -4.81 15.55
C LEU A 157 -8.71 -3.67 14.75
N ALA A 158 -8.09 -3.24 13.65
CA ALA A 158 -8.64 -2.20 12.79
C ALA A 158 -10.01 -2.60 12.22
N ASN A 159 -10.18 -3.87 11.80
CA ASN A 159 -11.46 -4.38 11.33
C ASN A 159 -12.55 -4.35 12.42
N ILE A 160 -12.18 -4.65 13.68
CA ILE A 160 -13.11 -4.55 14.82
C ILE A 160 -13.50 -3.09 15.06
N LEU A 161 -12.50 -2.19 15.12
CA LEU A 161 -12.69 -0.76 15.35
C LEU A 161 -13.42 -0.04 14.21
N GLN A 162 -13.43 -0.61 13.00
CA GLN A 162 -14.14 -0.06 11.85
C GLN A 162 -15.63 0.15 12.13
N ASN A 163 -16.22 -0.63 13.04
CA ASN A 163 -17.62 -0.51 13.45
C ASN A 163 -17.92 0.77 14.25
N LEU A 164 -16.88 1.46 14.76
CA LEU A 164 -17.02 2.78 15.41
C LEU A 164 -16.97 3.94 14.42
N SER A 165 -16.58 3.69 13.15
CA SER A 165 -16.47 4.74 12.15
C SER A 165 -17.86 5.29 11.82
N ASN A 166 -18.08 6.57 12.11
CA ASN A 166 -19.34 7.26 11.84
C ASN A 166 -19.42 7.65 10.36
N LYS A 167 -20.57 7.39 9.73
CA LYS A 167 -20.85 7.76 8.33
C LYS A 167 -21.39 9.19 8.17
N LYS A 168 -21.65 9.91 9.26
CA LYS A 168 -22.27 11.25 9.27
C LYS A 168 -21.57 12.25 8.36
N TYR A 169 -20.24 12.33 8.43
CA TYR A 169 -19.44 13.28 7.63
C TYR A 169 -18.76 12.62 6.42
N ASN A 170 -18.63 11.29 6.44
CA ASN A 170 -17.77 10.57 5.50
C ASN A 170 -18.37 10.49 4.09
N VAL A 171 -17.54 10.81 3.09
CA VAL A 171 -17.80 10.46 1.69
C VAL A 171 -16.98 9.23 1.32
N LYS A 172 -17.58 8.31 0.56
CA LYS A 172 -16.93 7.02 0.23
C LYS A 172 -15.86 7.16 -0.85
N ASP A 173 -16.15 7.95 -1.88
CA ASP A 173 -15.30 8.19 -3.04
C ASP A 173 -15.76 9.45 -3.78
N SER A 174 -15.10 9.79 -4.88
CA SER A 174 -15.43 10.95 -5.71
C SER A 174 -16.81 10.87 -6.36
N PHE A 175 -17.34 9.66 -6.60
CA PHE A 175 -18.67 9.49 -7.20
C PHE A 175 -19.78 9.74 -6.18
N ASP A 176 -19.65 9.19 -4.98
CA ASP A 176 -20.53 9.49 -3.83
C ASP A 176 -20.51 10.99 -3.52
N PHE A 177 -19.31 11.59 -3.49
CA PHE A 177 -19.15 13.02 -3.30
C PHE A 177 -19.87 13.83 -4.40
N LYS A 178 -19.63 13.52 -5.68
CA LYS A 178 -20.30 14.21 -6.80
C LYS A 178 -21.82 14.14 -6.68
N ASN A 179 -22.37 12.97 -6.33
CA ASN A 179 -23.82 12.82 -6.19
C ASN A 179 -24.41 13.68 -5.07
N LYS A 180 -23.70 13.79 -3.95
CA LYS A 180 -24.10 14.61 -2.79
C LYS A 180 -23.96 16.12 -3.08
N ILE A 181 -22.82 16.55 -3.61
CA ILE A 181 -22.52 17.98 -3.80
C ILE A 181 -23.37 18.62 -4.91
N SER A 182 -23.69 17.87 -5.98
CA SER A 182 -24.52 18.39 -7.08
C SER A 182 -25.96 18.73 -6.68
N GLN A 183 -26.44 18.25 -5.52
CA GLN A 183 -27.77 18.53 -5.00
C GLN A 183 -27.83 19.83 -4.18
N ILE A 184 -26.68 20.44 -3.90
CA ILE A 184 -26.56 21.56 -2.98
C ILE A 184 -26.42 22.87 -3.75
N LYS A 185 -27.10 23.90 -3.23
CA LYS A 185 -26.90 25.30 -3.62
C LYS A 185 -26.13 26.00 -2.51
N VAL A 186 -25.03 26.65 -2.85
CA VAL A 186 -24.28 27.49 -1.91
C VAL A 186 -25.12 28.73 -1.59
N PRO A 187 -25.44 29.00 -0.32
CA PRO A 187 -26.21 30.19 0.04
C PRO A 187 -25.43 31.47 -0.26
N GLU A 188 -26.16 32.58 -0.43
CA GLU A 188 -25.56 33.89 -0.56
C GLU A 188 -24.81 34.26 0.72
N GLY A 189 -23.64 34.89 0.59
CA GLY A 189 -22.77 35.22 1.73
C GLY A 189 -21.96 34.04 2.28
N TYR A 190 -21.97 32.87 1.63
CA TYR A 190 -21.14 31.73 2.01
C TYR A 190 -19.99 31.49 1.01
N GLU A 191 -18.99 30.73 1.43
CA GLU A 191 -17.85 30.26 0.64
C GLU A 191 -17.50 28.81 0.96
N ILE A 192 -16.89 28.13 -0.01
CA ILE A 192 -16.42 26.76 0.15
C ILE A 192 -14.96 26.79 0.59
N VAL A 193 -14.65 26.00 1.62
CA VAL A 193 -13.32 25.92 2.23
C VAL A 193 -12.90 24.47 2.34
N SER A 194 -11.64 24.19 2.03
CA SER A 194 -11.00 22.93 2.38
C SER A 194 -10.10 23.12 3.61
N LEU A 195 -10.17 22.18 4.57
CA LEU A 195 -9.19 22.09 5.66
C LEU A 195 -8.34 20.83 5.50
N ASP A 196 -7.02 20.99 5.61
CA ASP A 196 -6.02 19.91 5.57
C ASP A 196 -5.38 19.74 6.96
N ALA A 197 -5.35 18.51 7.46
CA ALA A 197 -4.72 18.20 8.73
C ALA A 197 -3.18 18.11 8.58
N SER A 198 -2.45 18.94 9.31
CA SER A 198 -0.99 18.99 9.27
C SER A 198 -0.37 17.73 9.86
N SER A 199 0.15 16.86 9.00
CA SER A 199 0.83 15.61 9.37
C SER A 199 0.00 14.75 10.34
N LEU A 200 -1.28 14.53 9.98
CA LEU A 200 -2.30 13.89 10.83
C LEU A 200 -1.77 12.72 11.66
N PHE A 201 -1.21 11.69 11.01
CA PHE A 201 -0.80 10.46 11.68
C PHE A 201 0.27 10.67 12.75
N THR A 202 1.31 11.46 12.48
CA THR A 202 2.39 11.73 13.44
C THR A 202 1.93 12.63 14.58
N ASN A 203 0.81 13.33 14.43
CA ASN A 203 0.26 14.25 15.42
C ASN A 203 -1.01 13.71 16.14
N LEU A 204 -1.39 12.44 15.92
CA LEU A 204 -2.55 11.86 16.58
C LEU A 204 -2.38 11.80 18.12
N PRO A 205 -3.35 12.32 18.90
CA PRO A 205 -3.31 12.25 20.35
C PRO A 205 -3.73 10.86 20.85
N LEU A 206 -2.79 9.91 20.86
CA LEU A 206 -3.04 8.53 21.30
C LEU A 206 -3.67 8.41 22.70
N PRO A 207 -3.31 9.22 23.72
CA PRO A 207 -3.97 9.18 25.03
C PRO A 207 -5.47 9.49 24.95
N LEU A 208 -5.85 10.53 24.20
CA LEU A 208 -7.25 10.88 23.96
C LEU A 208 -7.98 9.74 23.23
N ILE A 209 -7.37 9.20 22.18
CA ILE A 209 -7.95 8.09 21.40
C ILE A 209 -8.19 6.87 22.30
N ASN A 210 -7.24 6.54 23.17
CA ASN A 210 -7.43 5.44 24.14
C ASN A 210 -8.62 5.70 25.08
N GLN A 211 -8.79 6.92 25.58
CA GLN A 211 -9.95 7.28 26.40
C GLN A 211 -11.27 7.13 25.62
N LEU A 212 -11.31 7.62 24.37
CA LEU A 212 -12.48 7.49 23.49
C LEU A 212 -12.86 6.02 23.28
N LEU A 213 -11.87 5.16 23.01
CA LEU A 213 -12.10 3.72 22.83
C LEU A 213 -12.57 3.05 24.12
N ILE A 214 -12.07 3.46 25.28
CA ILE A 214 -12.52 2.95 26.59
C ILE A 214 -13.99 3.29 26.82
N ASN A 215 -14.40 4.52 26.48
CA ASN A 215 -15.78 4.99 26.60
C ASN A 215 -16.72 4.29 25.61
N GLN A 216 -16.21 3.89 24.44
CA GLN A 216 -16.96 3.18 23.39
C GLN A 216 -16.86 1.65 23.52
N TRP A 217 -16.37 1.12 24.65
CA TRP A 217 -16.16 -0.32 24.81
C TRP A 217 -17.43 -1.15 24.64
N ASP A 218 -18.59 -0.62 25.06
CA ASP A 218 -19.86 -1.33 24.94
C ASP A 218 -20.28 -1.57 23.49
N THR A 219 -19.84 -0.73 22.56
CA THR A 219 -20.00 -0.95 21.13
C THR A 219 -18.94 -1.91 20.60
N ILE A 220 -17.68 -1.77 21.04
CA ILE A 220 -16.57 -2.63 20.60
C ILE A 220 -16.82 -4.10 20.97
N LYS A 221 -17.31 -4.38 22.19
CA LYS A 221 -17.52 -5.75 22.69
C LYS A 221 -18.53 -6.56 21.88
N LEU A 222 -19.40 -5.90 21.10
CA LEU A 222 -20.35 -6.57 20.20
C LEU A 222 -19.65 -7.23 19.00
N HIS A 223 -18.44 -6.79 18.66
CA HIS A 223 -17.70 -7.22 17.48
C HIS A 223 -16.46 -8.05 17.81
N THR A 224 -16.26 -8.42 19.08
CA THR A 224 -15.13 -9.24 19.49
C THR A 224 -15.44 -10.04 20.75
N LYS A 225 -14.90 -11.26 20.83
CA LYS A 225 -14.92 -12.07 22.05
C LYS A 225 -13.75 -11.74 22.99
N ILE A 226 -12.80 -10.91 22.55
CA ILE A 226 -11.62 -10.56 23.33
C ILE A 226 -12.03 -9.65 24.51
N PRO A 227 -11.66 -9.99 25.76
CA PRO A 227 -11.95 -9.15 26.91
C PRO A 227 -11.28 -7.77 26.85
N LYS A 228 -11.88 -6.78 27.51
CA LYS A 228 -11.45 -5.36 27.52
C LYS A 228 -9.95 -5.20 27.77
N ASN A 229 -9.45 -5.79 28.85
CA ASN A 229 -8.04 -5.69 29.24
C ASN A 229 -7.09 -6.25 28.17
N GLN A 230 -7.40 -7.42 27.61
CA GLN A 230 -6.57 -8.04 26.56
C GLN A 230 -6.64 -7.27 25.25
N PHE A 231 -7.80 -6.74 24.89
CA PHE A 231 -7.97 -5.90 23.70
C PHE A 231 -7.08 -4.66 23.76
N PHE A 232 -7.13 -3.92 24.87
CA PHE A 232 -6.28 -2.74 25.03
C PHE A 232 -4.80 -3.09 25.19
N LYS A 233 -4.46 -4.26 25.74
CA LYS A 233 -3.07 -4.74 25.75
C LYS A 233 -2.53 -4.97 24.32
N LEU A 234 -3.29 -5.67 23.48
CA LEU A 234 -2.96 -5.87 22.07
C LEU A 234 -2.87 -4.54 21.30
N LEU A 235 -3.85 -3.65 21.50
CA LEU A 235 -3.89 -2.36 20.83
C LEU A 235 -2.68 -1.49 21.21
N ASN A 236 -2.34 -1.43 22.51
CA ASN A 236 -1.18 -0.69 22.99
C ASN A 236 0.12 -1.19 22.38
N LEU A 237 0.32 -2.51 22.26
CA LEU A 237 1.47 -3.07 21.54
C LEU A 237 1.48 -2.67 20.05
N CYS A 238 0.31 -2.62 19.41
CA CYS A 238 0.21 -2.23 18.00
C CYS A 238 0.52 -0.75 17.75
N ILE A 239 0.22 0.14 18.69
CA ILE A 239 0.35 1.60 18.51
C ILE A 239 1.61 2.21 19.18
N LYS A 240 2.05 1.70 20.33
CA LYS A 240 3.15 2.29 21.13
C LYS A 240 4.53 1.72 20.80
N GLU A 241 4.60 0.52 20.27
CA GLU A 241 5.87 -0.15 19.96
C GLU A 241 6.32 0.08 18.51
N GLY A 242 5.86 1.19 17.92
CA GLY A 242 6.19 1.56 16.55
C GLY A 242 7.67 1.87 16.38
N CYS A 243 8.44 0.87 15.94
CA CYS A 243 9.86 1.01 15.60
C CYS A 243 10.09 0.74 14.11
N PHE A 244 10.99 1.52 13.51
CA PHE A 244 11.41 1.35 12.13
C PHE A 244 12.89 1.66 11.95
N GLN A 245 13.47 1.17 10.86
CA GLN A 245 14.85 1.44 10.49
C GLN A 245 14.91 2.34 9.26
N TYR A 246 15.84 3.29 9.30
CA TYR A 246 16.23 4.13 8.17
C TYR A 246 17.73 4.41 8.23
N ASN A 247 18.44 4.26 7.11
CA ASN A 247 19.86 4.53 7.00
C ASN A 247 20.68 3.84 8.11
N ASN A 248 20.38 2.56 8.37
CA ASN A 248 20.98 1.73 9.41
C ASN A 248 20.79 2.19 10.87
N LYS A 249 20.02 3.26 11.11
CA LYS A 249 19.62 3.70 12.45
C LYS A 249 18.21 3.19 12.76
N ILE A 250 17.97 2.83 14.00
CA ILE A 250 16.64 2.42 14.46
C ILE A 250 15.98 3.60 15.18
N TYR A 251 14.75 3.88 14.79
CA TYR A 251 13.93 4.94 15.37
C TYR A 251 12.71 4.32 16.03
N LYS A 252 12.36 4.83 17.22
CA LYS A 252 11.09 4.62 17.90
C LYS A 252 10.25 5.87 17.74
N GLN A 253 9.01 5.71 17.28
CA GLN A 253 8.05 6.80 17.25
C GLN A 253 7.35 6.89 18.60
N LYS A 254 7.61 7.97 19.35
CA LYS A 254 7.07 8.23 20.68
C LYS A 254 5.67 8.84 20.65
N TYR A 255 5.34 9.55 19.57
CA TYR A 255 4.08 10.29 19.44
C TYR A 255 3.39 10.02 18.10
N GLY A 256 2.06 9.98 18.13
CA GLY A 256 1.22 9.64 16.97
C GLY A 256 1.36 8.17 16.53
N CYS A 257 0.88 7.89 15.33
CA CYS A 257 0.92 6.57 14.70
C CYS A 257 1.97 6.51 13.60
N ILE A 258 2.56 5.32 13.43
CA ILE A 258 3.38 5.02 12.25
C ILE A 258 2.53 5.08 10.98
N MET A 259 2.99 5.87 10.02
CA MET A 259 2.44 5.88 8.65
C MET A 259 2.73 4.55 7.96
N GLY A 260 1.73 3.67 7.92
CA GLY A 260 1.83 2.31 7.37
C GLY A 260 1.30 1.23 8.31
N SER A 261 1.05 1.56 9.59
CA SER A 261 0.32 0.67 10.50
C SER A 261 -1.14 0.52 10.06
N PRO A 262 -1.69 -0.70 9.97
CA PRO A 262 -3.10 -0.92 9.63
C PRO A 262 -4.10 -0.25 10.59
N CYS A 263 -3.74 -0.01 11.86
CA CYS A 263 -4.61 0.69 12.81
C CYS A 263 -4.64 2.21 12.58
N ALA A 264 -3.59 2.79 11.99
CA ALA A 264 -3.45 4.25 11.94
C ALA A 264 -4.64 4.95 11.26
N PRO A 265 -5.17 4.48 10.10
CA PRO A 265 -6.31 5.13 9.43
C PRO A 265 -7.58 5.15 10.27
N ILE A 266 -7.94 4.03 10.91
CA ILE A 266 -9.18 3.96 11.69
C ILE A 266 -9.07 4.78 12.99
N LEU A 267 -7.89 4.83 13.62
CA LEU A 267 -7.67 5.67 14.80
C LEU A 267 -7.72 7.16 14.44
N ALA A 268 -7.20 7.53 13.27
CA ALA A 268 -7.34 8.88 12.73
C ALA A 268 -8.80 9.25 12.45
N ASP A 269 -9.56 8.33 11.86
CA ASP A 269 -10.98 8.53 11.57
C ASP A 269 -11.80 8.73 12.85
N ILE A 270 -11.58 7.90 13.87
CA ILE A 270 -12.23 8.03 15.19
C ILE A 270 -11.90 9.38 15.83
N CYS A 271 -10.63 9.76 15.86
CA CYS A 271 -10.18 11.02 16.46
C CYS A 271 -10.78 12.24 15.72
N THR A 272 -10.78 12.23 14.40
CA THR A 272 -11.31 13.34 13.59
C THR A 272 -12.84 13.40 13.67
N ASN A 273 -13.55 12.26 13.70
CA ASN A 273 -14.99 12.26 13.93
C ASN A 273 -15.36 12.86 15.28
N PHE A 274 -14.65 12.46 16.34
CA PHE A 274 -14.87 13.02 17.67
C PHE A 274 -14.61 14.53 17.70
N LEU A 275 -13.50 14.98 17.10
CA LEU A 275 -13.19 16.41 16.95
C LEU A 275 -14.35 17.15 16.26
N LEU A 276 -14.86 16.61 15.15
CA LEU A 276 -15.98 17.23 14.42
C LEU A 276 -17.27 17.27 15.25
N ASP A 277 -17.61 16.19 15.95
CA ASP A 277 -18.79 16.13 16.81
C ASP A 277 -18.69 17.10 18.00
N GLN A 278 -17.49 17.44 18.47
CA GLN A 278 -17.27 18.48 19.49
C GLN A 278 -17.34 19.90 18.92
N ILE A 279 -16.71 20.15 17.77
CA ILE A 279 -16.56 21.51 17.26
C ILE A 279 -17.82 21.99 16.54
N VAL A 280 -18.39 21.17 15.65
CA VAL A 280 -19.48 21.58 14.75
C VAL A 280 -20.69 22.14 15.51
N PRO A 281 -21.17 21.54 16.62
CA PRO A 281 -22.30 22.09 17.38
C PRO A 281 -22.01 23.44 18.06
N THR A 282 -20.75 23.77 18.30
CA THR A 282 -20.37 25.02 18.98
C THR A 282 -20.25 26.20 18.01
N LEU A 283 -20.30 25.97 16.70
CA LEU A 283 -20.14 27.03 15.71
C LEU A 283 -21.29 28.04 15.82
N PRO A 284 -21.02 29.35 15.70
CA PRO A 284 -22.06 30.39 15.80
C PRO A 284 -22.98 30.42 14.56
N PHE A 285 -22.80 29.50 13.62
CA PHE A 285 -23.56 29.38 12.39
C PHE A 285 -23.70 27.90 12.00
N ARG A 286 -24.69 27.63 11.15
CA ARG A 286 -24.90 26.29 10.59
C ARG A 286 -24.06 26.12 9.33
N LEU A 287 -23.42 24.96 9.20
CA LEU A 287 -22.74 24.55 7.98
C LEU A 287 -23.77 24.00 6.98
N PRO A 288 -23.89 24.55 5.75
CA PRO A 288 -24.75 23.96 4.72
C PRO A 288 -24.31 22.54 4.36
N PHE A 289 -23.00 22.29 4.36
CA PHE A 289 -22.45 20.94 4.28
C PHE A 289 -21.08 20.84 4.95
N LEU A 290 -20.73 19.61 5.31
CA LEU A 290 -19.42 19.18 5.75
C LEU A 290 -19.17 17.76 5.23
N TYR A 291 -18.15 17.62 4.40
CA TYR A 291 -17.70 16.34 3.88
C TYR A 291 -16.28 16.04 4.34
N LYS A 292 -16.06 14.81 4.77
CA LYS A 292 -14.75 14.29 5.16
C LYS A 292 -14.37 13.12 4.27
N PHE A 293 -13.15 13.15 3.74
CA PHE A 293 -12.53 11.99 3.10
C PHE A 293 -11.16 11.74 3.74
N VAL A 294 -11.08 10.74 4.61
CA VAL A 294 -9.86 10.41 5.36
C VAL A 294 -9.37 11.63 6.16
N ASP A 295 -8.33 12.31 5.70
CA ASP A 295 -7.68 13.49 6.29
C ASP A 295 -8.20 14.82 5.73
N ASP A 296 -8.82 14.82 4.55
CA ASP A 296 -9.31 16.02 3.88
C ASP A 296 -10.73 16.38 4.34
N LEU A 297 -10.94 17.65 4.71
CA LEU A 297 -12.26 18.21 5.02
C LEU A 297 -12.67 19.24 3.99
N LEU A 298 -13.96 19.26 3.66
CA LEU A 298 -14.59 20.26 2.81
C LEU A 298 -15.84 20.80 3.50
N LEU A 299 -15.90 22.11 3.66
CA LEU A 299 -16.93 22.82 4.41
C LEU A 299 -17.53 23.93 3.56
N CYS A 300 -18.77 24.29 3.83
CA CYS A 300 -19.36 25.54 3.39
C CYS A 300 -19.61 26.42 4.61
N VAL A 301 -19.11 27.65 4.58
CA VAL A 301 -19.02 28.52 5.75
C VAL A 301 -19.42 29.94 5.36
N PRO A 302 -19.95 30.77 6.29
CA PRO A 302 -20.17 32.18 5.98
C PRO A 302 -18.85 32.87 5.63
N LYS A 303 -18.89 33.81 4.69
CA LYS A 303 -17.73 34.63 4.33
C LYS A 303 -17.15 35.29 5.58
N ASN A 304 -15.82 35.41 5.61
CA ASN A 304 -15.07 35.98 6.73
C ASN A 304 -15.10 35.17 8.04
N SER A 305 -15.78 34.01 8.09
CA SER A 305 -15.85 33.18 9.31
C SER A 305 -14.76 32.11 9.39
N LEU A 306 -13.90 32.00 8.39
CA LEU A 306 -12.84 30.99 8.31
C LEU A 306 -11.90 31.02 9.53
N HIS A 307 -11.49 32.22 9.96
CA HIS A 307 -10.59 32.40 11.09
C HIS A 307 -11.18 31.82 12.39
N ILE A 308 -12.50 31.92 12.59
CA ILE A 308 -13.21 31.37 13.77
C ILE A 308 -13.13 29.84 13.76
N ILE A 309 -13.38 29.23 12.60
CA ILE A 309 -13.33 27.78 12.43
C ILE A 309 -11.91 27.28 12.66
N LEU A 310 -10.93 27.89 11.98
CA LEU A 310 -9.53 27.49 12.08
C LEU A 310 -9.02 27.60 13.52
N ALA A 311 -9.37 28.69 14.22
CA ALA A 311 -9.03 28.87 15.63
C ALA A 311 -9.65 27.78 16.52
N LYS A 312 -10.92 27.41 16.31
CA LYS A 312 -11.56 26.31 17.07
C LYS A 312 -10.93 24.95 16.80
N PHE A 313 -10.64 24.63 15.54
CA PHE A 313 -9.96 23.40 15.16
C PHE A 313 -8.56 23.32 15.76
N ASN A 314 -7.78 24.40 15.69
CA ASN A 314 -6.41 24.45 16.21
C ASN A 314 -6.34 24.52 17.74
N ARG A 315 -7.41 24.98 18.41
CA ARG A 315 -7.54 24.94 19.87
C ARG A 315 -7.85 23.54 20.41
N PHE A 316 -8.36 22.63 19.58
CA PHE A 316 -8.74 21.28 20.01
C PHE A 316 -7.55 20.51 20.62
N HIS A 317 -6.39 20.58 20.00
CA HIS A 317 -5.18 19.92 20.51
C HIS A 317 -3.91 20.56 19.96
N SER A 318 -2.94 20.86 20.82
CA SER A 318 -1.70 21.59 20.47
C SER A 318 -0.93 21.02 19.26
N ARG A 319 -0.91 19.70 19.11
CA ARG A 319 -0.26 19.02 17.97
C ARG A 319 -1.14 18.78 16.75
N LEU A 320 -2.47 18.69 16.91
CA LEU A 320 -3.38 18.39 15.81
C LEU A 320 -3.85 19.72 15.21
N GLN A 321 -3.10 20.21 14.23
CA GLN A 321 -3.30 21.51 13.62
C GLN A 321 -3.79 21.37 12.18
N PHE A 322 -4.55 22.36 11.73
CA PHE A 322 -5.18 22.42 10.41
C PHE A 322 -4.74 23.66 9.66
N THR A 323 -4.65 23.53 8.33
CA THR A 323 -4.49 24.62 7.38
C THR A 323 -5.72 24.72 6.50
N SER A 324 -5.97 25.89 5.90
CA SER A 324 -7.16 26.13 5.09
C SER A 324 -6.83 26.60 3.68
N GLU A 325 -7.62 26.17 2.71
CA GLU A 325 -7.66 26.69 1.34
C GLU A 325 -9.10 27.15 1.04
N THR A 326 -9.26 28.31 0.41
CA THR A 326 -10.56 28.86 -0.02
C THR A 326 -10.74 28.71 -1.52
N GLU A 327 -11.94 29.04 -2.01
CA GLU A 327 -12.18 29.20 -3.44
C GLU A 327 -11.20 30.18 -4.09
N ASP A 328 -10.77 29.88 -5.32
CA ASP A 328 -9.93 30.77 -6.13
C ASP A 328 -10.74 31.94 -6.73
N GLN A 329 -10.06 32.78 -7.51
CA GLN A 329 -10.67 33.93 -8.20
C GLN A 329 -11.83 33.54 -9.13
N ASN A 330 -11.86 32.29 -9.61
CA ASN A 330 -12.90 31.74 -10.47
C ASN A 330 -14.01 31.00 -9.69
N GLN A 331 -14.03 31.15 -8.36
CA GLN A 331 -14.91 30.42 -7.45
C GLN A 331 -14.80 28.91 -7.61
N THR A 332 -13.57 28.41 -7.77
CA THR A 332 -13.29 26.98 -7.86
C THR A 332 -12.42 26.48 -6.71
N ILE A 333 -12.65 25.24 -6.31
CA ILE A 333 -11.83 24.56 -5.30
C ILE A 333 -11.76 23.05 -5.60
N PRO A 334 -10.58 22.42 -5.51
CA PRO A 334 -10.46 20.98 -5.72
C PRO A 334 -10.80 20.19 -4.45
N PHE A 335 -11.52 19.08 -4.62
CA PHE A 335 -11.73 18.06 -3.59
C PHE A 335 -11.76 16.67 -4.23
N LEU A 336 -10.90 15.76 -3.76
CA LEU A 336 -10.67 14.46 -4.42
C LEU A 336 -10.26 14.64 -5.89
N ASP A 337 -10.92 13.92 -6.80
CA ASP A 337 -10.73 14.01 -8.26
C ASP A 337 -11.73 14.98 -8.93
N VAL A 338 -12.30 15.93 -8.15
CA VAL A 338 -13.35 16.85 -8.60
C VAL A 338 -12.94 18.30 -8.33
N GLN A 339 -13.00 19.15 -9.35
CA GLN A 339 -12.98 20.59 -9.21
C GLN A 339 -14.43 21.05 -9.09
N ILE A 340 -14.73 21.67 -7.96
CA ILE A 340 -16.03 22.23 -7.65
C ILE A 340 -16.03 23.64 -8.22
N CYS A 341 -16.97 23.96 -9.11
CA CYS A 341 -17.12 25.26 -9.73
C CYS A 341 -18.44 25.87 -9.26
N ARG A 342 -18.38 26.90 -8.41
CA ARG A 342 -19.58 27.61 -7.97
C ARG A 342 -20.02 28.60 -9.04
N MET A 343 -21.27 28.49 -9.47
CA MET A 343 -21.90 29.40 -10.42
C MET A 343 -22.41 30.65 -9.69
N SER A 344 -22.61 31.76 -10.42
CA SER A 344 -23.15 33.02 -9.87
C SER A 344 -24.50 32.84 -9.16
N CYS A 345 -25.33 31.92 -9.63
CA CYS A 345 -26.61 31.58 -9.00
C CYS A 345 -26.48 30.67 -7.76
N GLY A 346 -25.27 30.35 -7.29
CA GLY A 346 -24.99 29.47 -6.14
C GLY A 346 -25.06 27.97 -6.46
N LYS A 347 -25.46 27.56 -7.68
CA LYS A 347 -25.41 26.16 -8.10
C LYS A 347 -23.96 25.67 -8.25
N ILE A 348 -23.74 24.40 -7.96
CA ILE A 348 -22.43 23.75 -8.10
C ILE A 348 -22.39 22.95 -9.39
N GLU A 349 -21.37 23.22 -10.19
CA GLU A 349 -20.99 22.40 -11.34
C GLU A 349 -19.68 21.69 -11.02
N THR A 350 -19.49 20.47 -11.53
CA THR A 350 -18.31 19.68 -11.21
C THR A 350 -17.48 19.41 -12.46
N LYS A 351 -16.17 19.37 -12.34
CA LYS A 351 -15.25 19.06 -13.42
C LYS A 351 -14.23 18.04 -12.94
N TRP A 352 -13.90 17.05 -13.77
CA TRP A 352 -12.83 16.11 -13.44
C TRP A 352 -11.50 16.85 -13.25
N TRP A 353 -10.91 16.65 -12.08
CA TRP A 353 -9.71 17.36 -11.67
C TRP A 353 -8.52 16.44 -11.48
N GLN A 354 -7.35 16.99 -11.79
CA GLN A 354 -6.06 16.40 -11.50
C GLN A 354 -5.12 17.52 -11.10
N LYS A 355 -4.18 17.22 -10.21
CA LYS A 355 -3.12 18.17 -9.86
C LYS A 355 -2.36 18.63 -11.12
N PRO A 356 -2.01 19.93 -11.24
CA PRO A 356 -1.28 20.47 -12.40
C PRO A 356 0.03 19.72 -12.71
N GLN A 357 0.68 19.17 -11.69
CA GLN A 357 1.93 18.42 -11.83
C GLN A 357 1.73 17.01 -12.43
N ASN A 358 0.49 16.55 -12.59
CA ASN A 358 0.21 15.25 -13.20
C ASN A 358 0.53 15.28 -14.70
N LYS A 359 1.51 14.47 -15.13
CA LYS A 359 1.92 14.35 -16.54
C LYS A 359 1.18 13.23 -17.29
N GLY A 360 0.11 12.69 -16.72
CA GLY A 360 -0.72 11.67 -17.37
C GLY A 360 -0.03 10.31 -17.54
N ARG A 361 0.89 9.91 -16.65
CA ARG A 361 1.57 8.61 -16.75
C ARG A 361 0.67 7.47 -16.26
N TYR A 362 0.13 6.72 -17.21
CA TYR A 362 -0.76 5.58 -16.98
C TYR A 362 -0.16 4.27 -17.51
N ILE A 363 -0.98 3.23 -17.64
CA ILE A 363 -0.57 1.97 -18.26
C ILE A 363 -0.20 2.25 -19.71
N ASN A 364 1.08 2.14 -20.07
CA ASN A 364 1.49 2.31 -21.45
C ASN A 364 0.92 1.17 -22.32
N TYR A 365 0.45 1.46 -23.52
CA TYR A 365 -0.12 0.46 -24.42
C TYR A 365 0.88 -0.66 -24.78
N GLN A 366 2.19 -0.37 -24.75
CA GLN A 366 3.25 -1.34 -25.01
C GLN A 366 3.70 -2.13 -23.77
N SER A 367 3.16 -1.83 -22.59
CA SER A 367 3.49 -2.58 -21.37
C SER A 367 3.13 -4.06 -21.49
N GLN A 368 3.87 -4.92 -20.78
CA GLN A 368 3.56 -6.34 -20.64
C GLN A 368 2.36 -6.51 -19.69
N CYS A 369 1.18 -6.08 -20.12
CA CYS A 369 -0.09 -6.27 -19.41
C CYS A 369 -1.09 -6.92 -20.38
N PRO A 370 -2.02 -7.76 -19.88
CA PRO A 370 -3.10 -8.31 -20.69
C PRO A 370 -3.86 -7.22 -21.45
N TYR A 371 -4.21 -7.50 -22.71
CA TYR A 371 -4.90 -6.53 -23.57
C TYR A 371 -6.20 -6.02 -22.96
N HIS A 372 -7.02 -6.90 -22.38
CA HIS A 372 -8.28 -6.53 -21.74
C HIS A 372 -8.09 -5.54 -20.58
N GLN A 373 -6.99 -5.62 -19.81
CA GLN A 373 -6.72 -4.66 -18.72
C GLN A 373 -6.44 -3.26 -19.28
N LYS A 374 -5.74 -3.16 -20.42
CA LYS A 374 -5.47 -1.88 -21.09
C LYS A 374 -6.75 -1.24 -21.61
N ILE A 375 -7.67 -2.04 -22.15
CA ILE A 375 -8.97 -1.57 -22.64
C ILE A 375 -9.88 -1.15 -21.49
N ASN A 376 -10.01 -2.01 -20.47
CA ASN A 376 -10.82 -1.72 -19.29
C ASN A 376 -10.34 -0.46 -18.57
N PHE A 377 -9.02 -0.24 -18.50
CA PHE A 377 -8.45 1.00 -17.96
C PHE A 377 -8.98 2.23 -18.70
N VAL A 378 -8.92 2.24 -20.03
CA VAL A 378 -9.38 3.39 -20.84
C VAL A 378 -10.89 3.60 -20.69
N GLN A 379 -11.69 2.53 -20.75
CA GLN A 379 -13.14 2.60 -20.57
C GLN A 379 -13.50 3.16 -19.19
N ASN A 380 -12.85 2.68 -18.12
CA ASN A 380 -13.07 3.18 -16.77
C ASN A 380 -12.62 4.63 -16.60
N LEU A 381 -11.54 5.05 -17.26
CA LEU A 381 -11.10 6.45 -17.25
C LEU A 381 -12.14 7.36 -17.93
N ILE A 382 -12.61 7.00 -19.12
CA ILE A 382 -13.65 7.75 -19.85
C ILE A 382 -14.93 7.84 -19.01
N ASN A 383 -15.38 6.72 -18.45
CA ASN A 383 -16.56 6.69 -17.58
C ASN A 383 -16.38 7.58 -16.36
N ARG A 384 -15.24 7.47 -15.66
CA ARG A 384 -14.93 8.33 -14.50
C ARG A 384 -15.05 9.81 -14.85
N VAL A 385 -14.43 10.23 -15.96
CA VAL A 385 -14.43 11.63 -16.36
C VAL A 385 -15.83 12.14 -16.71
N ARG A 386 -16.61 11.35 -17.47
CA ARG A 386 -17.98 11.71 -17.82
C ARG A 386 -18.91 11.76 -16.61
N THR A 387 -18.75 10.86 -15.65
CA THR A 387 -19.59 10.82 -14.44
C THR A 387 -19.26 11.94 -13.46
N LEU A 388 -17.97 12.26 -13.29
CA LEU A 388 -17.52 13.31 -12.36
C LEU A 388 -17.70 14.73 -12.92
N SER A 389 -17.75 14.88 -14.24
CA SER A 389 -17.87 16.19 -14.88
C SER A 389 -19.31 16.49 -15.30
N SER A 390 -19.73 17.73 -15.15
CA SER A 390 -20.97 18.25 -15.74
C SER A 390 -20.89 18.29 -17.28
N PRO A 391 -22.03 18.17 -18.00
CA PRO A 391 -22.05 18.07 -19.47
C PRO A 391 -21.25 19.15 -20.20
N LYS A 392 -21.28 20.40 -19.71
CA LYS A 392 -20.55 21.53 -20.31
C LYS A 392 -19.03 21.32 -20.35
N PHE A 393 -18.47 20.51 -19.45
CA PHE A 393 -17.03 20.24 -19.38
C PHE A 393 -16.62 18.95 -20.11
N HIS A 394 -17.56 18.16 -20.64
CA HIS A 394 -17.26 16.85 -21.23
C HIS A 394 -16.28 16.97 -22.40
N LYS A 395 -16.49 17.91 -23.32
CA LYS A 395 -15.64 18.07 -24.50
C LYS A 395 -14.19 18.40 -24.13
N GLU A 396 -14.00 19.35 -23.22
CA GLU A 396 -12.69 19.75 -22.71
C GLU A 396 -11.98 18.56 -22.04
N CYS A 397 -12.68 17.86 -21.14
CA CYS A 397 -12.11 16.73 -20.43
C CYS A 397 -11.81 15.54 -21.36
N GLU A 398 -12.63 15.29 -22.38
CA GLU A 398 -12.38 14.25 -23.38
C GLU A 398 -11.14 14.54 -24.21
N ASN A 399 -10.94 15.79 -24.65
CA ASN A 399 -9.71 16.19 -25.36
C ASN A 399 -8.47 15.91 -24.49
N LYS A 400 -8.54 16.27 -23.20
CA LYS A 400 -7.46 15.98 -22.24
C LYS A 400 -7.18 14.48 -22.08
N ILE A 401 -8.21 13.62 -22.09
CA ILE A 401 -8.01 12.16 -22.07
C ILE A 401 -7.30 11.70 -23.36
N VAL A 402 -7.69 12.21 -24.52
CA VAL A 402 -7.06 11.84 -25.80
C VAL A 402 -5.57 12.12 -25.76
N ASP A 403 -5.17 13.33 -25.34
CA ASP A 403 -3.76 13.71 -25.21
C ASP A 403 -2.99 12.78 -24.28
N ILE A 404 -3.57 12.50 -23.10
CA ILE A 404 -3.02 11.57 -22.12
C ILE A 404 -2.83 10.18 -22.74
N LEU A 405 -3.82 9.64 -23.44
CA LEU A 405 -3.74 8.28 -24.00
C LEU A 405 -2.73 8.19 -25.15
N LEU A 406 -2.64 9.21 -25.99
CA LEU A 406 -1.62 9.32 -27.03
C LEU A 406 -0.21 9.32 -26.43
N LEU A 407 0.02 10.10 -25.37
CA LEU A 407 1.29 10.09 -24.62
C LEU A 407 1.63 8.71 -24.00
N ASN A 408 0.62 7.86 -23.77
CA ASN A 408 0.79 6.48 -23.30
C ASN A 408 0.83 5.45 -24.45
N ASN A 409 1.07 5.89 -25.70
CA ASN A 409 1.18 5.08 -26.91
C ASN A 409 -0.09 4.31 -27.30
N TYR A 410 -1.28 4.73 -26.82
CA TYR A 410 -2.51 4.12 -27.30
C TYR A 410 -2.77 4.52 -28.76
N PRO A 411 -3.11 3.57 -29.65
CA PRO A 411 -3.42 3.89 -31.04
C PRO A 411 -4.63 4.84 -31.15
N HIS A 412 -4.52 5.86 -32.00
CA HIS A 412 -5.58 6.86 -32.19
C HIS A 412 -6.93 6.24 -32.56
N TYR A 413 -6.94 5.27 -33.50
CA TYR A 413 -8.17 4.57 -33.90
C TYR A 413 -8.86 3.88 -32.72
N LEU A 414 -8.08 3.33 -31.78
CA LEU A 414 -8.60 2.64 -30.61
C LEU A 414 -9.20 3.64 -29.62
N ILE A 415 -8.55 4.79 -29.42
CA ILE A 415 -9.06 5.87 -28.57
C ILE A 415 -10.42 6.35 -29.11
N CYS A 416 -10.50 6.68 -30.41
CA CYS A 416 -11.75 7.09 -31.05
C CYS A 416 -12.85 6.05 -30.93
N LYS A 417 -12.51 4.76 -31.11
CA LYS A 417 -13.45 3.65 -30.95
C LYS A 417 -14.00 3.59 -29.52
N LEU A 418 -13.15 3.74 -28.51
CA LEU A 418 -13.54 3.65 -27.11
C LEU A 418 -14.34 4.87 -26.62
N LEU A 419 -14.06 6.07 -27.14
CA LEU A 419 -14.85 7.28 -26.83
C LEU A 419 -16.28 7.19 -27.36
N LYS A 420 -16.46 6.58 -28.54
CA LYS A 420 -17.78 6.37 -29.16
C LYS A 420 -18.60 5.26 -28.51
N GLN A 421 -17.97 4.37 -27.73
CA GLN A 421 -18.70 3.32 -27.04
C GLN A 421 -19.57 3.92 -25.94
N LYS A 422 -20.85 3.54 -25.94
CA LYS A 422 -21.72 3.81 -24.79
C LYS A 422 -21.15 3.08 -23.57
N PRO A 423 -21.20 3.68 -22.37
CA PRO A 423 -20.89 2.95 -21.15
C PRO A 423 -21.77 1.71 -21.11
N LYS A 424 -21.17 0.53 -20.99
CA LYS A 424 -21.94 -0.67 -20.70
C LYS A 424 -22.63 -0.43 -19.36
N SER A 425 -23.96 -0.58 -19.31
CA SER A 425 -24.67 -0.71 -18.05
C SER A 425 -24.02 -1.87 -17.31
N SER A 426 -23.37 -1.55 -16.19
CA SER A 426 -22.96 -2.57 -15.24
C SER A 426 -24.23 -3.06 -14.56
N GLU A 427 -24.92 -4.01 -15.18
CA GLU A 427 -25.79 -4.89 -14.41
C GLU A 427 -24.92 -5.49 -13.31
N PRO A 428 -25.40 -5.54 -12.04
CA PRO A 428 -24.69 -6.25 -11.00
C PRO A 428 -24.52 -7.68 -11.48
N SER A 429 -23.29 -8.07 -11.82
CA SER A 429 -22.99 -9.48 -12.03
C SER A 429 -23.45 -10.21 -10.78
N SER A 430 -24.31 -11.21 -10.96
CA SER A 430 -24.68 -12.15 -9.90
C SER A 430 -23.42 -12.60 -9.15
N PRO A 431 -23.50 -12.84 -7.82
CA PRO A 431 -22.34 -13.24 -7.04
C PRO A 431 -21.75 -14.49 -7.71
N THR A 432 -20.59 -14.30 -8.34
CA THR A 432 -19.90 -15.37 -9.04
C THR A 432 -19.51 -16.39 -7.98
N GLN A 433 -19.82 -17.67 -8.21
CA GLN A 433 -19.37 -18.81 -7.41
C GLN A 433 -17.96 -18.56 -6.84
N ASN A 434 -17.73 -18.94 -5.56
CA ASN A 434 -16.46 -18.86 -4.83
C ASN A 434 -15.28 -19.40 -5.65
N SER A 435 -14.74 -18.57 -6.55
CA SER A 435 -13.65 -18.93 -7.44
C SER A 435 -12.34 -18.70 -6.68
N LYS A 436 -11.50 -19.73 -6.58
CA LYS A 436 -10.15 -19.57 -6.04
C LYS A 436 -9.27 -18.92 -7.10
N PHE A 437 -8.63 -17.80 -6.75
CA PHE A 437 -7.72 -17.09 -7.64
C PHE A 437 -6.26 -17.45 -7.33
N TYR A 438 -5.52 -17.85 -8.36
CA TYR A 438 -4.08 -18.10 -8.29
C TYR A 438 -3.33 -16.99 -9.05
N SER A 439 -2.25 -16.49 -8.48
CA SER A 439 -1.48 -15.43 -9.13
C SER A 439 -0.40 -16.02 -10.04
N LEU A 440 -0.30 -15.52 -11.27
CA LEU A 440 0.76 -15.90 -12.21
C LEU A 440 1.41 -14.66 -12.84
N THR A 441 2.71 -14.72 -13.10
CA THR A 441 3.39 -13.66 -13.83
C THR A 441 2.84 -13.57 -15.25
N TYR A 442 2.48 -12.37 -15.70
CA TYR A 442 2.09 -12.17 -17.08
C TYR A 442 3.32 -12.13 -18.00
N VAL A 443 3.31 -13.01 -19.00
CA VAL A 443 4.25 -13.06 -20.10
C VAL A 443 3.42 -13.15 -21.37
N LYS A 444 3.46 -12.11 -22.19
CA LYS A 444 2.66 -12.03 -23.42
C LYS A 444 2.90 -13.25 -24.31
N HIS A 445 1.85 -13.79 -24.90
CA HIS A 445 1.81 -14.99 -25.73
C HIS A 445 1.99 -16.33 -24.98
N LEU A 446 2.62 -16.33 -23.81
CA LEU A 446 2.74 -17.51 -22.95
C LEU A 446 1.54 -17.62 -22.02
N SER A 447 1.27 -16.55 -21.27
CA SER A 447 0.23 -16.49 -20.24
C SER A 447 -1.16 -16.76 -20.81
N GLU A 448 -1.50 -16.26 -21.99
CA GLU A 448 -2.80 -16.54 -22.62
C GLU A 448 -2.98 -18.02 -22.97
N LYS A 449 -1.92 -18.67 -23.46
CA LYS A 449 -1.94 -20.10 -23.78
C LYS A 449 -2.05 -20.95 -22.51
N LEU A 450 -1.29 -20.59 -21.48
CA LEU A 450 -1.38 -21.23 -20.16
C LEU A 450 -2.76 -21.03 -19.54
N ASN A 451 -3.33 -19.82 -19.62
CA ASN A 451 -4.67 -19.56 -19.10
C ASN A 451 -5.69 -20.50 -19.72
N LYS A 452 -5.69 -20.63 -21.05
CA LYS A 452 -6.62 -21.50 -21.77
C LYS A 452 -6.57 -22.94 -21.27
N VAL A 453 -5.35 -23.50 -21.08
CA VAL A 453 -5.17 -24.88 -20.61
C VAL A 453 -5.56 -25.04 -19.13
N LEU A 454 -5.28 -24.04 -18.31
CA LEU A 454 -5.53 -24.09 -16.87
C LEU A 454 -7.00 -23.84 -16.51
N THR A 455 -7.72 -23.06 -17.32
CA THR A 455 -9.16 -22.78 -17.12
C THR A 455 -10.07 -23.73 -17.89
N SER A 456 -9.59 -24.42 -18.93
CA SER A 456 -10.44 -25.34 -19.71
C SER A 456 -10.96 -26.53 -18.91
N ASN A 457 -10.30 -26.88 -17.80
CA ASN A 457 -10.57 -28.10 -17.04
C ASN A 457 -11.05 -27.82 -15.61
N ASN A 458 -11.28 -26.56 -15.22
CA ASN A 458 -11.71 -26.20 -13.87
C ASN A 458 -12.45 -24.85 -13.87
N GLU A 459 -13.75 -24.86 -13.60
CA GLU A 459 -14.55 -23.63 -13.47
C GLU A 459 -14.27 -22.86 -12.17
N THR A 460 -13.76 -23.55 -11.15
CA THR A 460 -13.56 -23.02 -9.79
C THR A 460 -12.22 -22.32 -9.58
N SER A 461 -11.25 -22.52 -10.48
CA SER A 461 -9.88 -22.02 -10.33
C SER A 461 -9.55 -21.02 -11.43
N LYS A 462 -9.35 -19.75 -11.07
CA LYS A 462 -9.07 -18.65 -12.00
C LYS A 462 -7.64 -18.14 -11.82
N ILE A 463 -7.04 -17.66 -12.91
CA ILE A 463 -5.69 -17.07 -12.86
C ILE A 463 -5.78 -15.55 -12.88
N ALA A 464 -5.16 -14.94 -11.88
CA ALA A 464 -4.95 -13.51 -11.78
C ALA A 464 -3.51 -13.15 -12.23
N PHE A 465 -3.40 -12.58 -13.41
CA PHE A 465 -2.12 -12.17 -13.97
C PHE A 465 -1.54 -10.93 -13.27
N LYS A 466 -0.24 -10.98 -12.95
CA LYS A 466 0.49 -9.89 -12.27
C LYS A 466 1.84 -9.63 -12.92
N ASN A 467 2.29 -8.37 -12.86
CA ASN A 467 3.62 -7.97 -13.30
C ASN A 467 4.60 -7.92 -12.13
N HIS A 468 5.71 -8.66 -12.24
CA HIS A 468 6.74 -8.71 -11.20
C HIS A 468 7.91 -7.73 -11.45
N ALA A 469 8.18 -7.38 -12.72
CA ALA A 469 9.24 -6.46 -13.11
C ALA A 469 8.71 -5.01 -13.27
N THR A 470 8.36 -4.37 -12.15
CA THR A 470 7.91 -2.97 -12.17
C THR A 470 9.09 -2.00 -12.12
N ILE A 471 8.94 -0.81 -12.73
CA ILE A 471 9.95 0.27 -12.68
C ILE A 471 10.40 0.54 -11.23
N ASN A 472 9.47 0.52 -10.28
CA ASN A 472 9.76 0.72 -8.86
C ASN A 472 10.71 -0.34 -8.30
N LYS A 473 10.44 -1.63 -8.58
CA LYS A 473 11.27 -2.73 -8.09
C LYS A 473 12.66 -2.71 -8.72
N ILE A 474 12.74 -2.23 -9.96
CA ILE A 474 13.97 -2.19 -10.74
C ILE A 474 14.86 -1.01 -10.33
N LEU A 475 14.29 0.19 -10.26
CA LEU A 475 15.03 1.44 -10.13
C LEU A 475 15.04 2.01 -8.71
N SER A 476 13.95 1.82 -7.94
CA SER A 476 13.80 2.46 -6.63
C SER A 476 14.24 1.55 -5.50
N LYS A 477 15.44 1.83 -4.97
CA LYS A 477 16.03 1.14 -3.81
C LYS A 477 16.17 2.08 -2.62
N THR A 478 15.06 2.67 -2.19
CA THR A 478 15.04 3.66 -1.10
C THR A 478 14.92 3.07 0.30
N LYS A 479 14.52 1.79 0.42
CA LYS A 479 14.46 1.07 1.69
C LYS A 479 15.81 0.45 2.02
N ASP A 480 16.18 0.45 3.30
CA ASP A 480 17.31 -0.33 3.79
C ASP A 480 17.12 -1.81 3.42
N PRO A 481 18.14 -2.48 2.85
CA PRO A 481 18.06 -3.89 2.55
C PRO A 481 17.92 -4.72 3.83
N VAL A 482 17.12 -5.79 3.77
CA VAL A 482 17.12 -6.80 4.82
C VAL A 482 18.37 -7.65 4.65
N GLN A 483 19.18 -7.79 5.70
CA GLN A 483 20.37 -8.65 5.68
C GLN A 483 19.99 -10.07 5.27
N LYS A 484 20.81 -10.70 4.41
CA LYS A 484 20.60 -12.04 3.84
C LYS A 484 20.16 -13.06 4.90
N ASP A 485 20.80 -13.05 6.05
CA ASP A 485 20.58 -13.95 7.18
C ASP A 485 19.22 -13.79 7.88
N LEU A 486 18.59 -12.63 7.73
CA LEU A 486 17.30 -12.27 8.32
C LEU A 486 16.15 -12.39 7.31
N GLN A 487 16.43 -12.80 6.07
CA GLN A 487 15.39 -13.05 5.08
C GLN A 487 14.72 -14.40 5.33
N SER A 488 13.41 -14.48 5.09
CA SER A 488 12.56 -15.67 5.28
C SER A 488 11.64 -15.87 4.08
N ASP A 489 10.86 -16.97 4.08
CA ASP A 489 9.90 -17.31 3.02
C ASP A 489 10.60 -17.32 1.66
N LEU A 490 11.63 -18.16 1.52
CA LEU A 490 12.53 -18.14 0.38
C LEU A 490 12.99 -19.54 -0.05
N VAL A 491 13.44 -19.61 -1.30
CA VAL A 491 14.13 -20.75 -1.88
C VAL A 491 15.61 -20.40 -2.02
N TYR A 492 16.47 -21.28 -1.53
CA TYR A 492 17.93 -21.09 -1.49
C TYR A 492 18.65 -22.27 -2.11
N GLN A 493 19.88 -22.01 -2.54
CA GLN A 493 20.80 -22.97 -3.10
C GLN A 493 22.06 -23.03 -2.23
N ILE A 494 22.51 -24.23 -1.86
CA ILE A 494 23.78 -24.47 -1.18
C ILE A 494 24.66 -25.30 -2.12
N PRO A 495 25.81 -24.78 -2.58
CA PRO A 495 26.72 -25.53 -3.42
C PRO A 495 27.44 -26.64 -2.63
N CYS A 496 27.70 -27.74 -3.33
CA CYS A 496 28.49 -28.87 -2.85
C CYS A 496 29.82 -28.92 -3.61
N GLU A 497 30.86 -29.48 -2.99
CA GLU A 497 32.18 -29.63 -3.63
C GLU A 497 32.16 -30.54 -4.87
N CYS A 498 31.21 -31.48 -4.95
CA CYS A 498 31.04 -32.38 -6.10
C CYS A 498 30.44 -31.72 -7.36
N GLY A 499 30.27 -30.39 -7.36
CA GLY A 499 29.68 -29.63 -8.47
C GLY A 499 28.14 -29.60 -8.48
N LEU A 500 27.48 -30.45 -7.68
CA LEU A 500 26.03 -30.41 -7.48
C LEU A 500 25.63 -29.29 -6.50
N SER A 501 24.33 -29.04 -6.38
CA SER A 501 23.80 -28.05 -5.44
C SER A 501 22.51 -28.54 -4.80
N TYR A 502 22.39 -28.32 -3.50
CA TYR A 502 21.14 -28.53 -2.78
C TYR A 502 20.22 -27.32 -2.96
N ILE A 503 18.97 -27.55 -3.33
CA ILE A 503 17.94 -26.52 -3.37
C ILE A 503 16.93 -26.82 -2.26
N GLY A 504 16.73 -25.85 -1.38
CA GLY A 504 15.81 -25.96 -0.25
C GLY A 504 14.85 -24.77 -0.18
N GLN A 505 13.73 -24.99 0.49
CA GLN A 505 12.76 -23.94 0.86
C GLN A 505 12.79 -23.72 2.37
N THR A 506 12.48 -22.50 2.82
CA THR A 506 12.30 -22.20 4.24
C THR A 506 11.32 -21.05 4.50
N HIS A 507 10.46 -21.22 5.51
CA HIS A 507 9.65 -20.16 6.11
C HIS A 507 10.39 -19.42 7.25
N SER A 508 11.51 -19.96 7.71
CA SER A 508 12.32 -19.39 8.78
C SER A 508 13.36 -18.42 8.26
N HIS A 509 13.96 -17.62 9.14
CA HIS A 509 15.15 -16.85 8.77
C HIS A 509 16.24 -17.78 8.22
N LEU A 510 16.88 -17.38 7.12
CA LEU A 510 17.90 -18.18 6.44
C LEU A 510 19.02 -18.63 7.39
N LYS A 511 19.47 -17.79 8.32
CA LYS A 511 20.49 -18.16 9.30
C LYS A 511 20.08 -19.30 10.24
N VAL A 512 18.78 -19.37 10.57
CA VAL A 512 18.25 -20.45 11.41
C VAL A 512 18.25 -21.72 10.58
N ARG A 513 17.75 -21.66 9.35
CA ARG A 513 17.74 -22.83 8.46
C ARG A 513 19.13 -23.37 8.14
N ILE A 514 20.10 -22.49 7.88
CA ILE A 514 21.50 -22.89 7.66
C ILE A 514 22.07 -23.55 8.92
N ARG A 515 21.77 -23.03 10.10
CA ARG A 515 22.18 -23.62 11.38
C ARG A 515 21.58 -25.01 11.58
N ASP A 516 20.29 -25.18 11.26
CA ASP A 516 19.61 -26.48 11.34
C ASP A 516 20.33 -27.48 10.45
N HIS A 517 20.63 -27.12 9.19
CA HIS A 517 21.42 -27.97 8.29
C HIS A 517 22.80 -28.30 8.84
N LYS A 518 23.54 -27.30 9.33
CA LYS A 518 24.87 -27.49 9.94
C LYS A 518 24.83 -28.42 11.14
N ASN A 519 23.73 -28.45 11.89
CA ASN A 519 23.55 -29.38 13.01
C ASN A 519 23.18 -30.78 12.52
N SER A 520 22.28 -30.90 11.54
CA SER A 520 21.82 -32.18 11.00
C SER A 520 22.92 -32.99 10.30
N ILE A 521 23.98 -32.35 9.79
CA ILE A 521 25.12 -33.05 9.17
C ILE A 521 26.18 -33.53 10.19
N LYS A 522 26.08 -33.17 11.48
CA LYS A 522 27.11 -33.53 12.46
C LYS A 522 27.07 -35.04 12.78
N PRO A 523 28.24 -35.71 12.90
CA PRO A 523 28.33 -37.16 13.13
C PRO A 523 27.58 -37.64 14.38
N GLU A 524 27.58 -36.84 15.46
CA GLU A 524 27.01 -37.21 16.76
C GLU A 524 25.47 -37.22 16.79
N GLN A 525 24.80 -36.58 15.82
CA GLN A 525 23.34 -36.54 15.71
C GLN A 525 22.78 -37.55 14.69
N ASN A 526 23.65 -38.28 13.97
CA ASN A 526 23.30 -39.30 12.99
C ASN A 526 23.09 -40.68 13.64
N ARG A 527 22.23 -40.79 14.67
CA ARG A 527 21.84 -42.08 15.23
C ARG A 527 20.34 -42.35 15.03
N ASN A 528 20.06 -43.33 14.16
CA ASN A 528 18.84 -44.15 14.07
C ASN A 528 17.51 -43.47 13.67
N GLY A 529 17.50 -42.52 12.73
CA GLY A 529 16.27 -41.97 12.12
C GLY A 529 16.39 -41.69 10.61
N PRO A 530 15.26 -41.53 9.89
CA PRO A 530 15.27 -41.13 8.48
C PRO A 530 15.87 -39.74 8.30
N ASP A 531 16.60 -39.54 7.19
CA ASP A 531 17.26 -38.27 6.91
C ASP A 531 16.24 -37.12 6.78
N PRO A 532 16.40 -36.02 7.54
CA PRO A 532 15.42 -34.94 7.54
C PRO A 532 15.42 -34.15 6.22
N THR A 533 16.51 -34.22 5.44
CA THR A 533 16.62 -33.52 4.16
C THR A 533 17.52 -34.26 3.18
N ALA A 534 17.30 -34.05 1.88
CA ALA A 534 18.19 -34.55 0.81
C ALA A 534 19.64 -34.07 0.95
N LEU A 535 19.88 -32.93 1.62
CA LEU A 535 21.21 -32.44 1.94
C LEU A 535 21.93 -33.41 2.91
N CYS A 536 21.22 -33.95 3.90
CA CYS A 536 21.79 -34.89 4.88
C CYS A 536 22.17 -36.21 4.20
N THR A 537 21.27 -36.75 3.38
CA THR A 537 21.54 -37.97 2.60
C THR A 537 22.74 -37.78 1.67
N HIS A 538 22.86 -36.63 1.03
CA HIS A 538 24.00 -36.31 0.18
C HIS A 538 25.30 -36.15 0.98
N ALA A 539 25.26 -35.54 2.16
CA ALA A 539 26.43 -35.39 3.03
C ALA A 539 26.97 -36.73 3.54
N LYS A 540 26.10 -37.73 3.75
CA LYS A 540 26.51 -39.10 4.11
C LYS A 540 27.37 -39.80 3.06
N LEU A 541 27.33 -39.33 1.80
CA LEU A 541 28.23 -39.81 0.74
C LEU A 541 29.67 -39.27 0.88
N GLY A 542 29.98 -38.59 1.99
CA GLY A 542 31.30 -38.02 2.27
C GLY A 542 31.51 -36.61 1.69
N HIS A 543 30.47 -36.02 1.11
CA HIS A 543 30.57 -34.70 0.48
C HIS A 543 30.35 -33.54 1.45
N THR A 544 31.11 -32.46 1.26
CA THR A 544 30.99 -31.23 2.03
C THR A 544 30.22 -30.12 1.31
N PHE A 545 29.46 -29.33 2.08
CA PHE A 545 28.66 -28.22 1.59
C PHE A 545 29.24 -26.87 2.00
N ASP A 546 29.32 -25.93 1.05
CA ASP A 546 29.77 -24.57 1.28
C ASP A 546 28.58 -23.67 1.64
N PHE A 547 28.31 -23.59 2.95
CA PHE A 547 27.20 -22.81 3.49
C PHE A 547 27.38 -21.29 3.30
N ASP A 548 28.61 -20.79 3.18
CA ASP A 548 28.87 -19.35 3.05
C ASP A 548 28.50 -18.86 1.64
N LYS A 549 28.69 -19.72 0.63
CA LYS A 549 28.24 -19.49 -0.75
C LYS A 549 26.75 -19.78 -0.99
N THR A 550 25.93 -19.91 0.07
CA THR A 550 24.48 -20.04 -0.09
C THR A 550 23.90 -18.88 -0.92
N LYS A 551 23.08 -19.17 -1.93
CA LYS A 551 22.42 -18.15 -2.77
C LYS A 551 20.92 -18.18 -2.55
N ILE A 552 20.28 -17.02 -2.51
CA ILE A 552 18.82 -16.93 -2.51
C ILE A 552 18.36 -16.90 -3.97
N LEU A 553 17.56 -17.88 -4.37
CA LEU A 553 17.07 -18.03 -5.73
C LEU A 553 15.79 -17.22 -5.96
N THR A 554 14.83 -17.32 -5.04
CA THR A 554 13.55 -16.62 -5.11
C THR A 554 12.90 -16.51 -3.74
N PHE A 555 11.85 -15.70 -3.64
CA PHE A 555 11.00 -15.56 -2.45
C PHE A 555 9.63 -16.17 -2.72
N GLU A 556 9.08 -16.81 -1.72
CA GLU A 556 7.73 -17.32 -1.71
C GLU A 556 6.74 -16.18 -1.51
N THR A 557 5.78 -16.06 -2.42
CA THR A 557 4.80 -14.96 -2.40
C THR A 557 3.43 -15.38 -1.91
N GLN A 558 3.22 -16.66 -1.59
CA GLN A 558 1.96 -17.22 -1.13
C GLN A 558 2.21 -18.15 0.06
N LYS A 559 1.55 -17.91 1.19
CA LYS A 559 1.33 -18.96 2.17
C LYS A 559 0.20 -19.82 1.61
N LEU A 560 0.51 -21.06 1.22
CA LEU A 560 -0.51 -22.04 0.82
C LEU A 560 -1.41 -22.40 2.00
#